data_AF-A0A523J8N3-F1
#
_entry.id   AF-A0A523J8N3-F1
#
_cell.length_a   1.000
_cell.length_b   1.000
_cell.length_c   1.000
_cell.angle_alpha   90.00
_cell.angle_beta   90.00
_cell.angle_gamma   90.00
#
_symmetry.space_group_name_H-M   'P 1'
#
loop_
_entity.id
_entity.type
_entity.pdbx_description
1 polymer ?
#
loop_
_entity_poly.entity_id
_entity_poly.type
_entity_poly.pdbx_seq_one_letter_code
_entity_poly.pdbx_strand_id
1 'polypeptide(L)'
;MNFLEGTRHTPTKHELKKSPYKNLLPPKAGGLAFVLSAMGDYLTKIVDVTIYYPGGKKSFMDLVFGRIKTIRVKVRLMDIPQELLGDPEKNRKQIQEFVNNWWHEKDQDFEALKLI
;
A
#
# COMPACT_ATOMS: atom_id res chain seq x y z
N MET A 1 -5.14 6.72 8.20
CA MET A 1 -4.02 6.16 7.39
C MET A 1 -4.08 4.64 7.49
N ASN A 2 -4.09 3.93 6.35
CA ASN A 2 -4.20 2.47 6.32
C ASN A 2 -2.96 1.86 5.63
N PHE A 3 -2.42 0.78 6.22
CA PHE A 3 -1.30 0.03 5.66
C PHE A 3 -1.80 -1.35 5.26
N LEU A 4 -2.11 -1.55 3.97
CA LEU A 4 -2.75 -2.78 3.51
C LEU A 4 -1.89 -4.04 3.73
N GLU A 5 -0.56 -3.97 3.76
CA GLU A 5 0.29 -5.12 4.12
C GLU A 5 0.16 -5.55 5.60
N GLY A 6 -0.32 -4.64 6.44
CA GLY A 6 -0.48 -4.77 7.89
C GLY A 6 0.83 -4.74 8.69
N THR A 7 1.96 -5.09 8.10
CA THR A 7 3.28 -5.05 8.75
C THR A 7 4.36 -4.67 7.77
N ARG A 8 5.52 -4.21 8.27
CA ARG A 8 6.69 -3.97 7.41
C ARG A 8 7.14 -5.25 6.70
N HIS A 9 7.43 -5.11 5.41
CA HIS A 9 8.09 -6.12 4.58
C HIS A 9 9.45 -6.55 5.16
N THR A 10 9.70 -7.85 5.15
CA THR A 10 11.02 -8.47 5.32
C THR A 10 11.13 -9.66 4.36
N PRO A 11 12.33 -10.04 3.88
CA PRO A 11 12.50 -11.19 2.99
C PRO A 11 11.85 -12.46 3.56
N THR A 12 12.10 -12.75 4.84
CA THR A 12 11.48 -13.89 5.53
C THR A 12 9.95 -13.86 5.51
N LYS A 13 9.32 -12.69 5.73
CA LYS A 13 7.86 -12.58 5.69
C LYS A 13 7.30 -12.71 4.29
N HIS A 14 8.04 -12.23 3.29
CA HIS A 14 7.66 -12.30 1.89
C HIS A 14 7.62 -13.75 1.42
N GLU A 15 8.68 -14.51 1.72
CA GLU A 15 8.77 -15.95 1.46
C GLU A 15 7.68 -16.73 2.20
N LEU A 16 7.53 -16.52 3.51
CA LEU A 16 6.53 -17.21 4.33
C LEU A 16 5.10 -16.97 3.85
N LYS A 17 4.80 -15.74 3.40
CA LYS A 17 3.48 -15.38 2.86
C LYS A 17 3.29 -15.74 1.39
N LYS A 18 4.33 -16.25 0.73
CA LYS A 18 4.33 -16.58 -0.72
C LYS A 18 3.78 -15.41 -1.55
N SER A 19 4.35 -14.23 -1.34
CA SER A 19 3.83 -13.03 -2.00
C SER A 19 3.93 -13.16 -3.52
N PRO A 20 2.86 -12.89 -4.27
CA PRO A 20 2.92 -12.88 -5.74
C PRO A 20 3.54 -11.58 -6.29
N TYR A 21 3.82 -10.60 -5.42
CA TYR A 21 4.40 -9.31 -5.77
C TYR A 21 5.90 -9.31 -5.48
N LYS A 22 6.71 -8.58 -6.26
CA LYS A 22 8.17 -8.60 -6.12
C LYS A 22 8.66 -7.90 -4.85
N ASN A 23 8.02 -6.80 -4.46
CA ASN A 23 8.49 -5.92 -3.38
C ASN A 23 7.54 -5.80 -2.20
N LEU A 24 6.31 -6.27 -2.37
CA LEU A 24 5.23 -6.03 -1.45
C LEU A 24 4.77 -7.34 -0.81
N LEU A 25 4.21 -7.27 0.40
CA LEU A 25 3.49 -8.39 0.99
C LEU A 25 2.06 -8.45 0.43
N PRO A 26 1.37 -9.60 0.50
CA PRO A 26 -0.03 -9.67 0.09
C PRO A 26 -0.90 -8.68 0.87
N PRO A 27 -1.76 -7.90 0.21
CA PRO A 27 -2.58 -6.89 0.85
C PRO A 27 -3.72 -7.52 1.65
N LYS A 28 -4.14 -6.81 2.70
CA LYS A 28 -5.32 -7.12 3.52
C LYS A 28 -6.40 -6.08 3.22
N ALA A 29 -7.35 -6.45 2.38
CA ALA A 29 -8.41 -5.55 1.94
C ALA A 29 -9.42 -5.17 3.05
N GLY A 30 -9.59 -6.01 4.08
CA GLY A 30 -10.63 -5.84 5.09
C GLY A 30 -10.60 -4.50 5.84
N GLY A 31 -9.41 -4.00 6.17
CA GLY A 31 -9.30 -2.69 6.85
C GLY A 31 -9.71 -1.51 5.96
N LEU A 32 -9.44 -1.61 4.65
CA LEU A 32 -9.87 -0.60 3.69
C LEU A 32 -11.39 -0.66 3.52
N ALA A 33 -11.92 -1.87 3.34
CA ALA A 33 -13.35 -2.11 3.18
C ALA A 33 -14.16 -1.59 4.38
N PHE A 34 -13.67 -1.83 5.61
CA PHE A 34 -14.32 -1.36 6.83
C PHE A 34 -14.36 0.18 6.91
N VAL A 35 -13.27 0.86 6.57
CA VAL A 35 -13.24 2.33 6.59
C VAL A 35 -14.19 2.90 5.53
N LEU A 36 -14.22 2.30 4.33
CA LEU A 36 -15.08 2.75 3.25
C LEU A 36 -16.57 2.46 3.50
N SER A 37 -16.91 1.37 4.18
CA SER A 37 -18.31 1.13 4.58
C SER A 37 -18.78 2.04 5.71
N ALA A 38 -17.89 2.41 6.63
CA ALA A 38 -18.23 3.28 7.75
C ALA A 38 -18.24 4.77 7.39
N MET A 39 -17.41 5.19 6.44
CA MET A 39 -17.15 6.62 6.17
C MET A 39 -17.11 6.98 4.67
N GLY A 40 -17.45 6.05 3.76
CA GLY A 40 -17.32 6.25 2.31
C GLY A 40 -17.98 7.54 1.81
N ASP A 41 -19.16 7.87 2.32
CA ASP A 41 -19.91 9.09 1.95
C ASP A 41 -19.25 10.40 2.39
N TYR A 42 -18.31 10.34 3.35
CA TYR A 42 -17.57 11.50 3.85
C TYR A 42 -16.15 11.60 3.28
N LEU A 43 -15.71 10.55 2.57
CA LEU A 43 -14.40 10.51 1.93
C LEU A 43 -14.56 10.95 0.48
N THR A 44 -13.63 11.77 -0.01
CA THR A 44 -13.67 12.29 -1.39
C THR A 44 -12.63 11.63 -2.29
N LYS A 45 -11.46 11.30 -1.74
CA LYS A 45 -10.31 10.78 -2.49
C LYS A 45 -9.49 9.83 -1.63
N ILE A 46 -8.76 8.94 -2.28
CA ILE A 46 -7.70 8.12 -1.68
C ILE A 46 -6.36 8.74 -2.03
N VAL A 47 -5.53 8.99 -1.02
CA VAL A 47 -4.13 9.39 -1.21
C VAL A 47 -3.27 8.13 -1.11
N ASP A 48 -2.81 7.65 -2.26
CA ASP A 48 -1.90 6.53 -2.35
C ASP A 48 -0.45 7.01 -2.29
N VAL A 49 0.30 6.54 -1.28
CA VAL A 49 1.68 6.95 -1.06
C VAL A 49 2.61 5.73 -1.11
N THR A 50 3.65 5.81 -1.93
CA THR A 50 4.75 4.86 -1.98
C THR A 50 6.05 5.58 -1.63
N ILE A 51 6.75 5.09 -0.60
CA ILE A 51 7.99 5.67 -0.12
C ILE A 51 9.11 4.65 -0.29
N TYR A 52 10.15 5.04 -1.03
CA TYR A 52 11.34 4.24 -1.23
C TYR A 52 12.56 4.92 -0.60
N TYR A 53 13.35 4.12 0.12
CA TYR A 53 14.63 4.53 0.70
C TYR A 53 15.75 3.83 -0.08
N PRO A 54 16.41 4.48 -1.05
CA PRO A 54 17.48 3.86 -1.84
C PRO A 54 18.63 3.32 -0.98
N GLY A 55 18.93 4.00 0.13
CA GLY A 55 19.94 3.55 1.10
C GLY A 55 19.51 2.37 1.98
N GLY A 56 18.39 1.71 1.66
CA GLY A 56 17.85 0.58 2.40
C GLY A 56 17.15 0.97 3.70
N LYS A 57 16.94 -0.02 4.58
CA LYS A 57 16.30 0.19 5.88
C LYS A 57 17.17 1.11 6.75
N LYS A 58 16.58 2.16 7.30
CA LYS A 58 17.21 3.12 8.21
C LYS A 58 16.47 3.14 9.54
N SER A 59 17.19 3.47 10.61
CA SER A 59 16.59 3.69 11.92
C SER A 59 16.01 5.11 12.03
N PHE A 60 15.19 5.34 13.04
CA PHE A 60 14.73 6.70 13.36
C PHE A 60 15.91 7.63 13.69
N MET A 61 16.94 7.12 14.37
CA MET A 61 18.14 7.92 14.69
C MET A 61 18.90 8.32 13.43
N ASP A 62 18.93 7.46 12.40
CA ASP A 62 19.53 7.84 11.11
C ASP A 62 18.80 8.99 10.44
N LEU A 63 17.48 9.12 10.64
CA LEU A 63 16.73 10.29 10.20
C LEU A 63 17.11 11.53 11.01
N VAL A 64 17.09 11.45 12.34
CA VAL A 64 17.40 12.58 13.25
C VAL A 64 18.80 13.13 13.00
N PHE A 65 19.79 12.26 12.75
CA PHE A 65 21.17 12.67 12.46
C PHE A 65 21.43 13.01 10.99
N GLY A 66 20.40 13.09 10.14
CA GLY A 66 20.58 13.47 8.72
C GLY A 66 21.40 12.45 7.89
N ARG A 67 21.41 11.18 8.30
CA ARG A 67 22.09 10.07 7.59
C ARG A 67 21.24 9.51 6.45
N ILE A 68 19.94 9.83 6.41
CA ILE A 68 19.09 9.57 5.25
C ILE A 68 19.29 10.69 4.24
N LYS A 69 20.01 10.40 3.15
CA LYS A 69 20.35 11.41 2.14
C LYS A 69 19.30 11.58 1.06
N THR A 70 18.59 10.50 0.74
CA THR A 70 17.61 10.48 -0.36
C THR A 70 16.40 9.67 0.06
N ILE A 71 15.22 10.22 -0.19
CA ILE A 71 13.93 9.54 -0.08
C ILE A 71 13.21 9.82 -1.38
N ARG A 72 12.68 8.77 -2.01
CA ARG A 72 11.86 8.91 -3.22
C ARG A 72 10.42 8.62 -2.85
N VAL A 73 9.52 9.52 -3.23
CA VAL A 73 8.11 9.42 -2.89
C VAL A 73 7.29 9.50 -4.17
N LYS A 74 6.41 8.52 -4.37
CA LYS A 74 5.34 8.60 -5.36
C LYS A 74 4.02 8.80 -4.63
N VAL A 75 3.29 9.83 -5.02
CA VAL A 75 1.95 10.12 -4.51
C VAL A 75 0.98 10.08 -5.67
N ARG A 76 -0.11 9.32 -5.52
CA ARG A 76 -1.24 9.32 -6.46
C ARG A 76 -2.50 9.73 -5.70
N LEU A 77 -3.28 10.62 -6.31
CA LEU A 77 -4.63 10.91 -5.85
C LEU A 77 -5.58 10.05 -6.68
N MET A 78 -6.43 9.28 -6.03
CA MET A 78 -7.40 8.41 -6.69
C MET A 78 -8.80 8.77 -6.24
N ASP A 79 -9.76 8.68 -7.17
CA ASP A 79 -11.18 8.63 -6.81
C ASP A 79 -11.46 7.40 -5.96
N ILE A 80 -12.51 7.48 -5.13
CA ILE A 80 -12.97 6.31 -4.38
C ILE A 80 -13.68 5.40 -5.38
N PRO A 81 -13.14 4.19 -5.64
CA PRO A 81 -13.75 3.25 -6.58
C PRO A 81 -15.12 2.82 -6.08
N GLN A 82 -16.09 2.76 -6.98
CA GLN A 82 -17.45 2.34 -6.65
C GLN A 82 -17.49 0.88 -6.18
N GLU A 83 -16.56 0.05 -6.66
CA GLU A 83 -16.37 -1.36 -6.27
C GLU A 83 -16.03 -1.53 -4.79
N LEU A 84 -15.54 -0.47 -4.15
CA LEU A 84 -15.21 -0.45 -2.73
C LEU A 84 -16.31 0.14 -1.84
N LEU A 85 -17.36 0.69 -2.45
CA LEU A 85 -18.52 1.23 -1.74
C LEU A 85 -19.58 0.15 -1.51
N GLY A 86 -20.45 0.39 -0.52
CA GLY A 86 -21.51 -0.53 -0.13
C GLY A 86 -21.10 -1.55 0.94
N ASP A 87 -21.84 -2.65 1.03
CA ASP A 87 -21.67 -3.68 2.07
C ASP A 87 -20.42 -4.56 1.80
N PRO A 88 -19.37 -4.48 2.64
CA PRO A 88 -18.13 -5.24 2.44
C PRO A 88 -18.33 -6.76 2.42
N GLU A 89 -19.32 -7.27 3.17
CA GLU A 89 -19.56 -8.71 3.24
C GLU A 89 -20.14 -9.23 1.92
N LYS A 90 -20.98 -8.43 1.26
CA LYS A 90 -21.56 -8.76 -0.05
C LYS A 90 -20.55 -8.58 -1.19
N ASN A 91 -19.68 -7.57 -1.10
CA ASN A 91 -18.75 -7.18 -2.16
C ASN A 91 -17.31 -7.69 -1.95
N ARG A 92 -17.11 -8.63 -1.02
CA ARG A 92 -15.79 -9.08 -0.56
C ARG A 92 -14.87 -9.50 -1.71
N LYS A 93 -15.39 -10.23 -2.69
CA LYS A 93 -14.60 -10.73 -3.83
C LYS A 93 -14.16 -9.59 -4.74
N GLN A 94 -15.07 -8.69 -5.09
CA GLN A 94 -14.80 -7.51 -5.93
C GLN A 94 -13.77 -6.60 -5.27
N ILE A 95 -13.93 -6.35 -3.97
CA ILE A 95 -12.98 -5.58 -3.17
C ILE A 95 -11.60 -6.23 -3.19
N GLN A 96 -11.53 -7.55 -3.01
CA GLN A 96 -10.27 -8.27 -3.02
C GLN A 96 -9.58 -8.23 -4.40
N GLU A 97 -10.35 -8.40 -5.48
CA GLU A 97 -9.84 -8.29 -6.86
C GLU A 97 -9.34 -6.88 -7.17
N PHE A 98 -10.12 -5.85 -6.83
CA PHE A 98 -9.72 -4.46 -6.97
C PHE A 98 -8.40 -4.18 -6.25
N VAL A 99 -8.32 -4.57 -4.97
CA VAL A 99 -7.13 -4.34 -4.15
C VAL A 99 -5.92 -5.08 -4.72
N ASN A 100 -6.07 -6.30 -5.22
CA ASN A 100 -4.98 -7.05 -5.84
C ASN A 100 -4.44 -6.36 -7.11
N ASN A 101 -5.35 -5.84 -7.95
CA ASN A 101 -4.94 -5.11 -9.16
C ASN A 101 -4.21 -3.81 -8.80
N TRP A 102 -4.75 -3.03 -7.87
CA TRP A 102 -4.09 -1.83 -7.35
C TRP A 102 -2.71 -2.16 -6.75
N TRP A 103 -2.59 -3.31 -6.10
CA TRP A 103 -1.33 -3.78 -5.53
C TRP A 103 -0.29 -4.16 -6.59
N HIS A 104 -0.73 -4.75 -7.69
CA HIS A 104 0.13 -5.08 -8.83
C HIS A 104 0.72 -3.80 -9.45
N GLU A 105 -0.12 -2.78 -9.68
CA GLU A 105 0.36 -1.47 -10.14
C GLU A 105 1.34 -0.82 -9.17
N LYS A 106 1.03 -0.90 -7.86
CA LYS A 106 1.90 -0.34 -6.81
C LYS A 106 3.27 -1.03 -6.78
N ASP A 107 3.34 -2.32 -7.07
CA ASP A 107 4.61 -3.06 -7.16
C ASP A 107 5.45 -2.61 -8.37
N GLN A 108 4.81 -2.35 -9.51
CA GLN A 108 5.48 -1.77 -10.69
C GLN A 108 5.97 -0.35 -10.44
N ASP A 109 5.15 0.48 -9.79
CA ASP A 109 5.51 1.82 -9.35
C ASP A 109 6.73 1.80 -8.41
N PHE A 110 6.79 0.82 -7.52
CA PHE A 110 7.91 0.63 -6.62
C PHE A 110 9.20 0.27 -7.38
N GLU A 111 9.12 -0.58 -8.41
CA GLU A 111 10.26 -0.87 -9.28
C GLU A 111 10.74 0.38 -10.03
N ALA A 112 9.83 1.19 -10.56
CA ALA A 112 10.18 2.44 -11.25
C ALA A 112 10.93 3.40 -10.32
N LEU A 113 10.54 3.49 -9.04
CA LEU A 113 11.23 4.31 -8.03
C LEU A 113 12.67 3.86 -7.74
N LYS A 114 13.03 2.59 -8.01
CA LYS A 114 14.41 2.10 -7.85
C LYS A 114 15.34 2.58 -8.96
N LEU A 115 14.81 2.87 -10.15
CA LEU A 115 15.59 3.19 -11.36
C LEU A 115 15.89 4.68 -11.54
N ILE A 116 15.13 5.55 -10.87
CA ILE A 116 15.44 6.98 -10.70
C ILE A 116 16.67 7.10 -9.79
#